data_AF-A0A1H3I0D4-F1
#
_entry.id   AF-A0A1H3I0D4-F1
#
_cell.length_a   1.000
_cell.length_b   1.000
_cell.length_c   1.000
_cell.angle_alpha   90.00
_cell.angle_beta   90.00
_cell.angle_gamma   90.00
#
_symmetry.space_group_name_H-M   'P 1'
#
loop_
_entity.id
_entity.type
_entity.pdbx_description
1 polymer ?
#
loop_
_entity_poly.entity_id
_entity_poly.type
_entity_poly.pdbx_seq_one_letter_code
_entity_poly.pdbx_strand_id
1 'polypeptide(L)'
;MNILVWRSLLTWLPKAVIGITALTTVTPAYPGVFMLAEKLADRIGPNVITHPTGYRGAGRVLFVTVGIASSTSLNDVRKMWVPVLNAIKTWNDLVPTLGNVHKTGSNVPPDQFDFESVLLHELGHCIGLDHPNLASESGLQGVQRDYTKTTRGADGVYNLDPGMDGVIGSHEDLRGDDVNLHWFRRDNNNPFTIAPRVDRTTYGRELFDLPPGHLFAANANLGVANLLGLGNSEAVMQQGISTGEAQRTLSPDDVATLRLAMSGFDGLAGTADDYTVVLEFAGPTDDADIVLHFDNEETTFAACEIQAVEPRPGHFVITRGNIFFRDDVAWFFNPEQAGGPPMPEVFANRLSGSATVSQREHLLLEVSLFPNAGLNKPADYWVRAVTPMGVFWLNERFEFVRSDQAVRVYGGPLIFIDRLPILNGSASGLPLGEYRVTFAVDNNEDGLLDGSFQDSVEIVVVP
;
A
#
# COMPACT_ATOMS: atom_id res chain seq x y z
N MET A 1 44.95 -56.07 52.25
CA MET A 1 45.27 -55.71 53.65
C MET A 1 44.88 -54.25 53.82
N ASN A 2 44.05 -53.96 54.83
CA ASN A 2 43.55 -52.65 55.29
C ASN A 2 42.45 -51.92 54.51
N ILE A 3 41.23 -52.35 54.86
CA ILE A 3 40.01 -51.58 55.11
C ILE A 3 40.31 -50.40 56.06
N LEU A 4 39.76 -49.21 55.80
CA LEU A 4 39.19 -48.40 56.89
C LEU A 4 38.08 -47.45 56.41
N VAL A 5 36.87 -47.83 56.86
CA VAL A 5 35.61 -47.10 56.87
C VAL A 5 35.63 -46.10 58.03
N TRP A 6 35.07 -44.90 57.87
CA TRP A 6 34.39 -44.20 58.96
C TRP A 6 33.10 -43.52 58.47
N ARG A 7 32.16 -43.47 59.41
CA ARG A 7 30.71 -43.43 59.27
C ARG A 7 30.12 -42.03 59.43
N SER A 8 29.04 -41.79 58.70
CA SER A 8 27.75 -41.13 59.04
C SER A 8 27.72 -39.94 60.00
N LEU A 9 27.07 -38.86 59.52
CA LEU A 9 26.04 -38.15 60.29
C LEU A 9 24.89 -37.77 59.37
N LEU A 10 23.70 -38.22 59.75
CA LEU A 10 22.38 -38.03 59.14
C LEU A 10 21.78 -36.76 59.76
N THR A 11 21.20 -35.83 58.97
CA THR A 11 19.83 -35.31 59.16
C THR A 11 19.43 -34.19 58.16
N TRP A 12 18.29 -34.44 57.49
CA TRP A 12 17.19 -33.53 57.11
C TRP A 12 17.23 -32.56 55.90
N LEU A 13 16.47 -32.99 54.87
CA LEU A 13 15.62 -32.26 53.87
C LEU A 13 16.25 -31.42 52.73
N PRO A 14 15.57 -31.26 51.57
CA PRO A 14 14.60 -32.12 50.89
C PRO A 14 15.10 -32.56 49.49
N LYS A 15 14.39 -33.54 48.91
CA LYS A 15 14.56 -33.99 47.53
C LYS A 15 14.40 -32.81 46.56
N ALA A 16 15.49 -32.38 45.94
CA ALA A 16 15.41 -31.57 44.73
C ALA A 16 14.87 -32.48 43.62
N VAL A 17 13.60 -32.27 43.28
CA VAL A 17 13.05 -32.69 41.99
C VAL A 17 13.87 -31.95 40.94
N ILE A 18 14.74 -32.67 40.25
CA ILE A 18 15.33 -32.19 39.00
C ILE A 18 14.19 -32.22 38.00
N GLY A 19 13.40 -31.14 38.00
CA GLY A 19 12.50 -30.84 36.90
C GLY A 19 13.37 -30.57 35.69
N ILE A 20 13.39 -31.51 34.75
CA ILE A 20 13.81 -31.23 33.39
C ILE A 20 12.82 -30.17 32.90
N THR A 21 13.24 -28.91 32.97
CA THR A 21 12.56 -27.83 32.28
C THR A 21 12.77 -28.11 30.81
N ALA A 22 11.79 -28.73 30.16
CA ALA A 22 11.68 -28.66 28.73
C ALA A 22 11.59 -27.17 28.39
N LEU A 23 12.70 -26.60 27.93
CA LEU A 23 12.70 -25.35 27.18
C LEU A 23 11.89 -25.63 25.92
N THR A 24 10.57 -25.49 26.03
CA THR A 24 9.71 -25.35 24.86
C THR A 24 10.08 -24.01 24.24
N THR A 25 10.93 -24.06 23.22
CA THR A 25 11.09 -22.95 22.29
C THR A 25 9.72 -22.70 21.69
N VAL A 26 9.04 -21.65 22.15
CA VAL A 26 7.78 -21.20 21.56
C VAL A 26 8.14 -20.68 20.18
N THR A 27 7.72 -21.40 19.15
CA THR A 27 7.91 -20.98 17.77
C THR A 27 7.03 -19.76 17.48
N PRO A 28 7.36 -18.95 16.48
CA PRO A 28 6.71 -17.65 16.31
C PRO A 28 6.21 -17.38 14.88
N ALA A 29 5.21 -16.52 14.71
CA ALA A 29 4.01 -16.88 14.00
C ALA A 29 3.14 -15.61 13.64
N TYR A 30 2.61 -15.52 12.41
CA TYR A 30 2.32 -14.30 11.59
C TYR A 30 0.97 -14.42 10.79
N PRO A 31 0.27 -13.36 10.24
CA PRO A 31 -0.89 -13.35 9.26
C PRO A 31 -0.60 -13.27 7.71
N GLY A 32 -1.52 -13.80 6.86
CA GLY A 32 -1.61 -13.75 5.37
C GLY A 32 -0.62 -14.57 4.53
N VAL A 33 -0.34 -14.15 3.30
CA VAL A 33 0.74 -14.74 2.48
C VAL A 33 1.60 -13.60 1.95
N PHE A 34 2.90 -13.84 1.81
CA PHE A 34 3.84 -12.87 1.24
C PHE A 34 4.25 -13.24 -0.17
N MET A 35 4.50 -12.22 -0.98
CA MET A 35 5.08 -12.37 -2.31
C MET A 35 6.32 -13.25 -2.24
N LEU A 36 6.52 -14.06 -3.28
CA LEU A 36 7.63 -15.01 -3.43
C LEU A 36 7.57 -16.24 -2.52
N ALA A 37 6.65 -16.32 -1.54
CA ALA A 37 6.56 -17.45 -0.63
C ALA A 37 6.35 -18.78 -1.36
N GLU A 38 5.36 -18.86 -2.26
CA GLU A 38 5.10 -20.07 -3.05
C GLU A 38 6.29 -20.40 -3.97
N LYS A 39 6.80 -19.40 -4.71
CA LYS A 39 7.90 -19.58 -5.68
C LYS A 39 9.20 -20.07 -5.04
N LEU A 40 9.42 -19.78 -3.76
CA LEU A 40 10.67 -20.04 -3.06
C LEU A 40 10.56 -21.14 -1.99
N ALA A 41 9.34 -21.57 -1.65
CA ALA A 41 9.10 -22.54 -0.58
C ALA A 41 9.95 -23.82 -0.73
N ASP A 42 10.08 -24.36 -1.94
CA ASP A 42 10.88 -25.57 -2.20
C ASP A 42 12.40 -25.36 -2.03
N ARG A 43 12.87 -24.10 -2.08
CA ARG A 43 14.31 -23.77 -2.06
C ARG A 43 14.79 -23.33 -0.68
N ILE A 44 14.02 -22.46 -0.02
CA ILE A 44 14.43 -21.81 1.25
C ILE A 44 13.43 -22.07 2.38
N GLY A 45 12.37 -22.82 2.10
CA GLY A 45 11.28 -23.09 3.03
C GLY A 45 10.14 -22.07 2.95
N PRO A 46 9.00 -22.38 3.58
CA PRO A 46 7.77 -21.59 3.51
C PRO A 46 7.78 -20.31 4.37
N ASN A 47 8.83 -20.10 5.16
CA ASN A 47 8.96 -18.95 6.06
C ASN A 47 9.54 -17.74 5.30
N VAL A 48 8.77 -17.22 4.35
CA VAL A 48 9.12 -16.05 3.55
C VAL A 48 8.29 -14.86 3.99
N ILE A 49 8.95 -13.71 4.16
CA ILE A 49 8.34 -12.39 4.39
C ILE A 49 8.91 -11.41 3.40
N THR A 50 8.04 -10.73 2.67
CA THR A 50 8.43 -9.70 1.70
C THR A 50 8.10 -8.33 2.26
N HIS A 51 9.11 -7.47 2.30
CA HIS A 51 9.05 -6.11 2.81
C HIS A 51 9.01 -5.10 1.66
N PRO A 52 8.36 -3.94 1.85
CA PRO A 52 8.35 -2.86 0.86
C PRO A 52 9.74 -2.26 0.60
N THR A 53 9.82 -1.50 -0.48
CA THR A 53 11.03 -0.77 -0.87
C THR A 53 11.58 0.10 0.26
N GLY A 54 12.92 0.13 0.36
CA GLY A 54 13.64 0.96 1.32
C GLY A 54 13.91 0.32 2.68
N TYR A 55 13.27 -0.81 3.02
CA TYR A 55 13.56 -1.51 4.28
C TYR A 55 14.99 -2.08 4.30
N ARG A 56 15.68 -1.93 5.43
CA ARG A 56 17.09 -2.39 5.59
C ARG A 56 17.36 -3.00 6.96
N GLY A 57 16.33 -3.48 7.66
CA GLY A 57 16.48 -4.05 9.02
C GLY A 57 16.65 -3.01 10.13
N ALA A 58 16.12 -1.80 9.94
CA ALA A 58 16.14 -0.74 10.94
C ALA A 58 14.82 0.02 10.91
N GLY A 59 14.32 0.34 12.10
CA GLY A 59 13.00 0.90 12.27
C GLY A 59 12.90 2.36 11.88
N ARG A 60 11.92 2.67 11.03
CA ARG A 60 11.67 4.01 10.47
C ARG A 60 10.34 4.05 9.71
N VAL A 61 9.97 5.24 9.26
CA VAL A 61 8.98 5.39 8.19
C VAL A 61 9.66 5.05 6.86
N LEU A 62 9.05 4.16 6.09
CA LEU A 62 9.41 3.84 4.70
C LEU A 62 8.45 4.59 3.79
N PHE A 63 8.99 5.54 3.03
CA PHE A 63 8.25 6.21 1.97
C PHE A 63 8.39 5.38 0.69
N VAL A 64 7.27 4.97 0.12
CA VAL A 64 7.21 4.20 -1.14
C VAL A 64 6.39 5.03 -2.12
N THR A 65 7.05 5.48 -3.18
CA THR A 65 6.42 6.32 -4.20
C THR A 65 5.63 5.50 -5.21
N VAL A 66 4.47 6.02 -5.60
CA VAL A 66 3.53 5.41 -6.55
C VAL A 66 3.35 6.41 -7.70
N GLY A 67 3.80 6.05 -8.90
CA GLY A 67 3.73 6.91 -10.10
C GLY A 67 2.93 6.28 -11.22
N ILE A 68 2.37 7.09 -12.12
CA ILE A 68 1.76 6.62 -13.37
C ILE A 68 2.79 6.75 -14.48
N ALA A 69 3.01 5.70 -15.27
CA ALA A 69 4.00 5.67 -16.32
C ALA A 69 3.83 6.84 -17.30
N SER A 70 4.95 7.46 -17.70
CA SER A 70 4.93 8.65 -18.57
C SER A 70 4.38 8.36 -19.97
N SER A 71 4.33 7.08 -20.36
CA SER A 71 3.72 6.59 -21.59
C SER A 71 2.19 6.59 -21.57
N THR A 72 1.57 6.67 -20.39
CA THR A 72 0.11 6.64 -20.23
C THR A 72 -0.54 7.88 -20.81
N SER A 73 -1.66 7.71 -21.54
CA SER A 73 -2.37 8.84 -22.13
C SER A 73 -2.84 9.84 -21.07
N LEU A 74 -2.77 11.15 -21.35
CA LEU A 74 -3.25 12.18 -20.41
C LEU A 74 -4.71 11.99 -19.99
N ASN A 75 -5.54 11.42 -20.87
CA ASN A 75 -6.93 11.14 -20.56
C ASN A 75 -7.06 10.03 -19.51
N ASP A 76 -6.24 9.00 -19.59
CA ASP A 76 -6.28 7.89 -18.62
C ASP A 76 -5.59 8.28 -17.31
N VAL A 77 -4.49 9.04 -17.36
CA VAL A 77 -3.88 9.67 -16.16
C VAL A 77 -4.94 10.41 -15.34
N ARG A 78 -5.79 11.23 -16.00
CA ARG A 78 -6.87 11.98 -15.33
C ARG A 78 -7.91 11.08 -14.68
N LYS A 79 -8.25 9.95 -15.31
CA LYS A 79 -9.22 8.99 -14.76
C LYS A 79 -8.64 8.20 -13.59
N MET A 80 -7.36 7.79 -13.68
CA MET A 80 -6.67 7.00 -12.66
C MET A 80 -6.41 7.78 -11.38
N TRP A 81 -6.24 9.10 -11.49
CA TRP A 81 -5.74 9.91 -10.39
C TRP A 81 -6.51 9.77 -9.07
N VAL A 82 -7.85 9.89 -9.10
CA VAL A 82 -8.69 9.77 -7.90
C VAL A 82 -8.59 8.35 -7.30
N PRO A 83 -8.83 7.27 -8.08
CA PRO A 83 -8.62 5.91 -7.61
C PRO A 83 -7.24 5.64 -7.00
N VAL A 84 -6.17 6.17 -7.61
CA VAL A 84 -4.80 5.99 -7.09
C VAL A 84 -4.64 6.60 -5.72
N LEU A 85 -5.08 7.85 -5.54
CA LEU A 85 -5.02 8.52 -4.24
C LEU A 85 -5.88 7.81 -3.19
N ASN A 86 -7.05 7.31 -3.56
CA ASN A 86 -7.91 6.56 -2.66
C ASN A 86 -7.26 5.25 -2.22
N ALA A 87 -6.71 4.48 -3.15
CA ALA A 87 -6.05 3.21 -2.84
C ALA A 87 -4.81 3.41 -1.95
N ILE A 88 -4.00 4.43 -2.25
CA ILE A 88 -2.88 4.88 -1.41
C ILE A 88 -3.36 5.22 0.00
N LYS A 89 -4.44 6.01 0.12
CA LYS A 89 -4.99 6.41 1.41
C LYS A 89 -5.47 5.19 2.21
N THR A 90 -6.16 4.25 1.57
CA THR A 90 -6.64 3.03 2.20
C THR A 90 -5.49 2.20 2.78
N TRP A 91 -4.38 2.05 2.05
CA TRP A 91 -3.17 1.39 2.57
C TRP A 91 -2.45 2.20 3.65
N ASN A 92 -2.46 3.54 3.59
CA ASN A 92 -1.84 4.37 4.62
C ASN A 92 -2.63 4.39 5.93
N ASP A 93 -3.97 4.34 5.86
CA ASP A 93 -4.84 4.36 7.03
C ASP A 93 -4.76 3.04 7.83
N LEU A 94 -4.56 1.91 7.14
CA LEU A 94 -4.52 0.56 7.74
C LEU A 94 -5.71 0.28 8.68
N VAL A 95 -6.89 0.76 8.31
CA VAL A 95 -8.13 0.55 9.05
C VAL A 95 -8.84 -0.69 8.49
N PRO A 96 -8.92 -1.80 9.25
CA PRO A 96 -9.63 -2.97 8.80
C PRO A 96 -11.15 -2.76 8.91
N THR A 97 -11.88 -3.30 7.95
CA THR A 97 -13.33 -3.21 7.83
C THR A 97 -13.93 -4.59 7.57
N LEU A 98 -15.23 -4.71 7.82
CA LEU A 98 -16.05 -5.86 7.41
C LEU A 98 -17.17 -5.35 6.49
N GLY A 99 -17.74 -6.24 5.67
CA GLY A 99 -18.75 -5.87 4.70
C GLY A 99 -18.17 -5.04 3.54
N ASN A 100 -16.90 -5.24 3.21
CA ASN A 100 -16.15 -4.46 2.23
C ASN A 100 -16.44 -4.85 0.77
N VAL A 101 -17.21 -5.90 0.51
CA VAL A 101 -17.63 -6.30 -0.84
C VAL A 101 -19.01 -5.73 -1.17
N HIS A 102 -19.08 -4.84 -2.15
CA HIS A 102 -20.31 -4.18 -2.57
C HIS A 102 -20.67 -4.54 -4.01
N LYS A 103 -21.65 -5.43 -4.20
CA LYS A 103 -22.27 -5.71 -5.51
C LYS A 103 -23.61 -5.01 -5.67
N THR A 104 -24.44 -5.05 -4.64
CA THR A 104 -25.73 -4.37 -4.60
C THR A 104 -25.55 -2.98 -4.02
N GLY A 105 -25.97 -1.95 -4.76
CA GLY A 105 -25.85 -0.55 -4.32
C GLY A 105 -24.45 0.06 -4.52
N SER A 106 -23.54 -0.66 -5.18
CA SER A 106 -22.29 -0.09 -5.69
C SER A 106 -22.57 0.94 -6.79
N ASN A 107 -21.69 1.94 -6.91
CA ASN A 107 -21.71 2.89 -8.03
C ASN A 107 -21.06 2.33 -9.31
N VAL A 108 -20.47 1.14 -9.22
CA VAL A 108 -19.80 0.45 -10.34
C VAL A 108 -20.86 -0.16 -11.27
N PRO A 109 -20.86 0.16 -12.57
CA PRO A 109 -21.76 -0.47 -13.53
C PRO A 109 -21.61 -2.00 -13.57
N PRO A 110 -22.71 -2.78 -13.75
CA PRO A 110 -22.67 -4.24 -13.71
C PRO A 110 -21.75 -4.91 -14.74
N ASP A 111 -21.40 -4.19 -15.81
CA ASP A 111 -20.56 -4.64 -16.93
C ASP A 111 -19.12 -4.09 -16.86
N GLN A 112 -18.76 -3.40 -15.78
CA GLN A 112 -17.43 -2.79 -15.60
C GLN A 112 -16.72 -3.34 -14.36
N PHE A 113 -15.39 -3.36 -14.41
CA PHE A 113 -14.55 -3.63 -13.25
C PHE A 113 -14.15 -2.33 -12.56
N ASP A 114 -14.18 -2.28 -11.24
CA ASP A 114 -13.73 -1.12 -10.48
C ASP A 114 -12.20 -1.03 -10.47
N PHE A 115 -11.66 -0.03 -11.18
CA PHE A 115 -10.22 0.19 -11.26
C PHE A 115 -9.61 0.44 -9.88
N GLU A 116 -10.30 1.15 -8.99
CA GLU A 116 -9.80 1.44 -7.63
C GLU A 116 -9.62 0.16 -6.81
N SER A 117 -10.59 -0.76 -6.85
CA SER A 117 -10.52 -2.05 -6.15
C SER A 117 -9.38 -2.92 -6.67
N VAL A 118 -9.23 -3.00 -8.00
CA VAL A 118 -8.12 -3.76 -8.61
C VAL A 118 -6.78 -3.12 -8.28
N LEU A 119 -6.65 -1.79 -8.38
CA LEU A 119 -5.43 -1.10 -8.00
C LEU A 119 -5.09 -1.30 -6.52
N LEU A 120 -6.08 -1.28 -5.63
CA LEU A 120 -5.86 -1.53 -4.20
C LEU A 120 -5.26 -2.92 -3.97
N HIS A 121 -5.75 -3.94 -4.69
CA HIS A 121 -5.20 -5.30 -4.71
C HIS A 121 -3.76 -5.33 -5.22
N GLU A 122 -3.50 -4.76 -6.40
CA GLU A 122 -2.16 -4.78 -7.00
C GLU A 122 -1.13 -3.98 -6.19
N LEU A 123 -1.54 -2.90 -5.51
CA LEU A 123 -0.70 -2.19 -4.55
C LEU A 123 -0.29 -3.11 -3.39
N GLY A 124 -1.19 -3.98 -2.92
CA GLY A 124 -0.90 -4.98 -1.89
C GLY A 124 0.24 -5.91 -2.31
N HIS A 125 0.23 -6.41 -3.54
CA HIS A 125 1.34 -7.17 -4.12
C HIS A 125 2.65 -6.36 -4.16
N CYS A 126 2.57 -5.12 -4.62
CA CYS A 126 3.73 -4.25 -4.78
C CYS A 126 4.30 -3.72 -3.45
N ILE A 127 3.63 -3.98 -2.32
CA ILE A 127 4.15 -3.76 -0.95
C ILE A 127 4.42 -5.08 -0.20
N GLY A 128 4.25 -6.23 -0.86
CA GLY A 128 4.78 -7.52 -0.42
C GLY A 128 3.76 -8.60 -0.09
N LEU A 129 2.45 -8.35 -0.20
CA LEU A 129 1.41 -9.34 0.11
C LEU A 129 1.13 -10.25 -1.09
N ASP A 130 0.68 -11.47 -0.85
CA ASP A 130 0.26 -12.42 -1.88
C ASP A 130 -1.17 -12.89 -1.62
N HIS A 131 -1.75 -13.63 -2.56
CA HIS A 131 -3.08 -14.16 -2.42
C HIS A 131 -3.17 -15.11 -1.21
N PRO A 132 -4.21 -14.98 -0.35
CA PRO A 132 -4.46 -15.91 0.75
C PRO A 132 -5.11 -17.21 0.25
N ASN A 133 -5.55 -17.27 -1.01
CA ASN A 133 -6.07 -18.45 -1.68
C ASN A 133 -5.09 -19.00 -2.74
N LEU A 134 -5.30 -20.25 -3.18
CA LEU A 134 -4.49 -20.89 -4.22
C LEU A 134 -4.47 -20.12 -5.55
N ALA A 135 -5.58 -19.43 -5.85
CA ALA A 135 -5.70 -18.51 -6.97
C ALA A 135 -5.35 -19.15 -8.33
N SER A 136 -5.26 -18.34 -9.39
CA SER A 136 -5.09 -18.83 -10.76
C SER A 136 -3.71 -19.40 -11.05
N GLU A 137 -2.68 -18.95 -10.34
CA GLU A 137 -1.29 -19.42 -10.44
C GLU A 137 -1.12 -20.89 -10.02
N SER A 138 -2.03 -21.43 -9.21
CA SER A 138 -2.04 -22.86 -8.86
C SER A 138 -2.30 -23.79 -10.06
N GLY A 139 -2.88 -23.26 -11.14
CA GLY A 139 -3.38 -24.02 -12.29
C GLY A 139 -4.73 -24.70 -12.06
N LEU A 140 -5.35 -24.53 -10.89
CA LEU A 140 -6.68 -25.05 -10.58
C LEU A 140 -7.78 -24.26 -11.30
N GLN A 141 -9.00 -24.78 -11.29
CA GLN A 141 -10.16 -24.16 -11.97
C GLN A 141 -11.34 -23.97 -11.01
N GLY A 142 -12.14 -22.93 -11.28
CA GLY A 142 -13.34 -22.63 -10.51
C GLY A 142 -13.05 -22.45 -9.02
N VAL A 143 -13.96 -22.93 -8.18
CA VAL A 143 -13.93 -22.79 -6.71
C VAL A 143 -12.74 -23.48 -6.04
N GLN A 144 -12.03 -24.37 -6.73
CA GLN A 144 -10.82 -24.98 -6.18
C GLN A 144 -9.68 -23.97 -5.97
N ARG A 145 -9.77 -22.79 -6.58
CA ARG A 145 -8.84 -21.68 -6.36
C ARG A 145 -9.00 -21.04 -4.98
N ASP A 146 -10.13 -21.25 -4.31
CA ASP A 146 -10.46 -20.55 -3.05
C ASP A 146 -9.89 -21.22 -1.81
N TYR A 147 -9.32 -22.42 -1.94
CA TYR A 147 -8.61 -23.08 -0.84
C TYR A 147 -7.44 -22.21 -0.35
N THR A 148 -7.16 -22.24 0.95
CA THR A 148 -6.06 -21.50 1.56
C THR A 148 -4.73 -21.80 0.86
N LYS A 149 -3.91 -20.78 0.64
CA LYS A 149 -2.65 -20.88 -0.11
C LYS A 149 -1.68 -21.90 0.52
N THR A 150 -1.16 -22.78 -0.33
CA THR A 150 -0.16 -23.80 0.05
C THR A 150 0.82 -24.02 -1.09
N THR A 151 1.93 -24.71 -0.81
CA THR A 151 2.55 -25.53 -1.85
C THR A 151 1.92 -26.91 -1.89
N ARG A 152 2.18 -27.61 -2.99
CA ARG A 152 1.93 -29.05 -3.08
C ARG A 152 2.79 -29.78 -2.05
N GLY A 153 2.25 -30.90 -1.55
CA GLY A 153 2.96 -31.78 -0.64
C GLY A 153 4.02 -32.63 -1.32
N ALA A 154 4.54 -33.62 -0.59
CA ALA A 154 5.53 -34.57 -1.08
C ALA A 154 5.00 -35.45 -2.22
N ASP A 155 3.68 -35.61 -2.33
CA ASP A 155 3.02 -36.32 -3.43
C ASP A 155 2.94 -35.50 -4.74
N GLY A 156 3.28 -34.21 -4.70
CA GLY A 156 3.32 -33.32 -5.86
C GLY A 156 1.96 -32.89 -6.38
N VAL A 157 0.88 -33.06 -5.62
CA VAL A 157 -0.48 -32.57 -5.93
C VAL A 157 -1.01 -31.67 -4.82
N TYR A 158 -2.10 -30.94 -5.11
CA TYR A 158 -2.85 -30.23 -4.07
C TYR A 158 -3.88 -31.18 -3.46
N ASN A 159 -3.92 -31.27 -2.12
CA ASN A 159 -4.99 -31.97 -1.43
C ASN A 159 -6.15 -31.01 -1.17
N LEU A 160 -7.30 -31.27 -1.80
CA LEU A 160 -8.45 -30.36 -1.85
C LEU A 160 -9.73 -31.06 -1.34
N ASP A 161 -9.92 -31.04 -0.03
CA ASP A 161 -11.14 -31.55 0.62
C ASP A 161 -11.62 -30.49 1.64
N PRO A 162 -12.86 -29.97 1.52
CA PRO A 162 -13.34 -28.86 2.33
C PRO A 162 -13.77 -29.30 3.74
N GLY A 163 -13.55 -30.57 4.11
CA GLY A 163 -13.85 -31.05 5.45
C GLY A 163 -15.36 -31.15 5.73
N MET A 164 -15.72 -31.00 7.01
CA MET A 164 -17.07 -31.35 7.49
C MET A 164 -18.09 -30.23 7.24
N ASP A 165 -17.70 -28.97 7.36
CA ASP A 165 -18.57 -27.83 7.05
C ASP A 165 -18.81 -27.65 5.54
N GLY A 166 -17.98 -28.25 4.68
CA GLY A 166 -18.07 -28.16 3.23
C GLY A 166 -17.72 -26.78 2.68
N VAL A 167 -17.07 -25.93 3.48
CA VAL A 167 -16.69 -24.56 3.12
C VAL A 167 -15.20 -24.53 2.79
N ILE A 168 -14.88 -24.28 1.53
CA ILE A 168 -13.51 -24.17 1.05
C ILE A 168 -12.77 -23.01 1.74
N GLY A 169 -11.54 -23.27 2.18
CA GLY A 169 -10.70 -22.29 2.88
C GLY A 169 -11.05 -22.14 4.36
N SER A 170 -11.90 -23.00 4.90
CA SER A 170 -12.26 -22.99 6.32
C SER A 170 -11.18 -23.67 7.17
N HIS A 171 -11.37 -23.63 8.48
CA HIS A 171 -10.46 -24.25 9.44
C HIS A 171 -10.54 -25.79 9.45
N GLU A 172 -11.52 -26.39 8.78
CA GLU A 172 -11.74 -27.83 8.74
C GLU A 172 -11.22 -28.49 7.45
N ASP A 173 -10.69 -27.69 6.51
CA ASP A 173 -10.09 -28.17 5.26
C ASP A 173 -9.08 -29.30 5.53
N LEU A 174 -9.23 -30.42 4.82
CA LEU A 174 -8.32 -31.56 4.86
C LEU A 174 -7.28 -31.42 3.75
N ARG A 175 -6.11 -30.92 4.11
CA ARG A 175 -5.03 -30.55 3.17
C ARG A 175 -3.87 -31.54 3.12
N GLY A 176 -4.04 -32.73 3.69
CA GLY A 176 -3.08 -33.84 3.61
C GLY A 176 -1.63 -33.43 3.92
N ASP A 177 -0.75 -33.52 2.93
CA ASP A 177 0.67 -33.17 3.04
C ASP A 177 1.03 -31.81 2.40
N ASP A 178 0.05 -31.02 1.95
CA ASP A 178 0.25 -29.64 1.51
C ASP A 178 1.01 -28.81 2.57
N VAL A 179 1.95 -27.97 2.13
CA VAL A 179 2.68 -27.08 3.05
C VAL A 179 1.96 -25.75 3.11
N ASN A 180 1.42 -25.42 4.28
CA ASN A 180 0.75 -24.15 4.52
C ASN A 180 1.66 -22.94 4.26
N LEU A 181 1.19 -21.98 3.47
CA LEU A 181 1.85 -20.68 3.28
C LEU A 181 1.10 -19.55 3.98
N HIS A 182 -0.13 -19.81 4.44
CA HIS A 182 -0.99 -18.83 5.08
C HIS A 182 -0.65 -18.69 6.56
N TRP A 183 -0.21 -17.52 6.90
CA TRP A 183 0.02 -17.01 8.22
C TRP A 183 -1.38 -16.67 8.84
N PHE A 184 -1.77 -17.24 9.98
CA PHE A 184 -3.11 -17.20 10.60
C PHE A 184 -3.07 -16.76 12.06
N ARG A 185 -4.18 -16.27 12.62
CA ARG A 185 -4.19 -15.89 14.05
C ARG A 185 -4.19 -17.12 14.96
N ARG A 186 -3.23 -17.25 15.87
CA ARG A 186 -3.10 -18.42 16.77
C ARG A 186 -4.27 -18.63 17.70
N ASP A 187 -4.82 -17.53 18.20
CA ASP A 187 -5.86 -17.53 19.22
C ASP A 187 -7.17 -18.14 18.73
N ASN A 188 -7.52 -17.93 17.45
CA ASN A 188 -8.84 -18.31 16.94
C ASN A 188 -8.90 -18.71 15.46
N ASN A 189 -7.79 -18.64 14.71
CA ASN A 189 -7.73 -18.90 13.26
C ASN A 189 -8.81 -18.15 12.45
N ASN A 190 -9.27 -17.00 12.92
CA ASN A 190 -10.33 -16.23 12.28
C ASN A 190 -9.71 -15.05 11.51
N PRO A 191 -9.70 -15.08 10.17
CA PRO A 191 -9.04 -14.08 9.34
C PRO A 191 -9.83 -12.76 9.29
N PHE A 192 -11.05 -12.72 9.83
CA PHE A 192 -11.87 -11.52 9.98
C PHE A 192 -11.72 -10.87 11.37
N THR A 193 -10.67 -11.22 12.11
CA THR A 193 -10.33 -10.56 13.37
C THR A 193 -8.85 -10.21 13.42
N ILE A 194 -8.51 -9.09 14.04
CA ILE A 194 -7.12 -8.66 14.21
C ILE A 194 -6.71 -8.69 15.68
N ALA A 195 -5.50 -9.16 15.96
CA ALA A 195 -4.94 -9.10 17.32
C ALA A 195 -4.47 -7.67 17.65
N PRO A 196 -4.51 -7.23 18.92
CA PRO A 196 -4.02 -5.90 19.31
C PRO A 196 -2.55 -5.66 18.99
N ARG A 197 -1.76 -6.75 18.98
CA ARG A 197 -0.36 -6.81 18.58
C ARG A 197 -0.28 -7.80 17.43
N VAL A 198 0.28 -7.38 16.31
CA VAL A 198 0.45 -8.22 15.13
C VAL A 198 1.94 -8.46 14.95
N ASP A 199 2.40 -9.62 15.41
CA ASP A 199 3.77 -10.06 15.30
C ASP A 199 3.81 -11.58 15.46
N ARG A 200 5.03 -12.10 15.51
CA ARG A 200 5.39 -13.49 15.75
C ARG A 200 4.76 -14.17 16.98
N THR A 201 4.24 -13.42 17.93
CA THR A 201 3.71 -14.00 19.16
C THR A 201 2.22 -14.33 19.06
N THR A 202 1.50 -13.66 18.16
CA THR A 202 0.02 -13.67 18.12
C THR A 202 -0.58 -14.34 16.89
N TYR A 203 0.17 -14.50 15.82
CA TYR A 203 -0.28 -15.22 14.63
C TYR A 203 0.53 -16.49 14.40
N GLY A 204 0.49 -17.25 13.27
CA GLY A 204 1.26 -18.48 12.95
C GLY A 204 1.09 -19.12 11.59
N ARG A 205 2.05 -19.93 11.13
CA ARG A 205 1.94 -20.70 9.86
C ARG A 205 2.05 -22.19 10.11
N GLU A 206 2.81 -22.61 11.11
CA GLU A 206 2.86 -24.02 11.46
C GLU A 206 1.48 -24.48 11.92
N LEU A 207 0.92 -25.50 11.28
CA LEU A 207 -0.42 -26.00 11.62
C LEU A 207 -0.53 -26.50 13.06
N PHE A 208 0.60 -26.84 13.70
CA PHE A 208 0.64 -27.17 15.12
C PHE A 208 0.22 -25.99 16.04
N ASP A 209 0.30 -24.76 15.53
CA ASP A 209 -0.08 -23.56 16.26
C ASP A 209 -1.59 -23.25 16.18
N LEU A 210 -2.36 -24.06 15.43
CA LEU A 210 -3.80 -23.88 15.29
C LEU A 210 -4.54 -24.11 16.62
N PRO A 211 -5.67 -23.43 16.84
CA PRO A 211 -6.55 -23.72 17.96
C PRO A 211 -6.96 -25.21 18.00
N PRO A 212 -7.19 -25.79 19.18
CA PRO A 212 -7.66 -27.17 19.29
C PRO A 212 -8.91 -27.42 18.45
N GLY A 213 -8.85 -28.43 17.58
CA GLY A 213 -9.95 -28.81 16.68
C GLY A 213 -9.86 -28.24 15.27
N HIS A 214 -8.97 -27.27 15.03
CA HIS A 214 -8.74 -26.74 13.70
C HIS A 214 -7.70 -27.61 12.97
N LEU A 215 -7.95 -27.88 11.69
CA LEU A 215 -7.16 -28.77 10.85
C LEU A 215 -6.28 -27.99 9.86
N PHE A 216 -6.74 -26.81 9.43
CA PHE A 216 -5.98 -25.95 8.54
C PHE A 216 -6.15 -24.46 8.82
N ALA A 217 -5.26 -23.65 8.25
CA ALA A 217 -5.36 -22.20 8.28
C ALA A 217 -6.57 -21.73 7.46
N ALA A 218 -7.40 -20.86 8.04
CA ALA A 218 -8.55 -20.30 7.32
C ALA A 218 -8.16 -19.01 6.59
N ASN A 219 -8.62 -18.83 5.35
CA ASN A 219 -8.40 -17.59 4.59
C ASN A 219 -9.66 -16.69 4.58
N ALA A 220 -9.47 -15.40 4.34
CA ALA A 220 -10.55 -14.40 4.35
C ALA A 220 -11.36 -14.38 3.04
N ASN A 221 -11.88 -15.51 2.58
CA ASN A 221 -12.77 -15.58 1.42
C ASN A 221 -14.26 -15.36 1.79
N LEU A 222 -15.10 -14.99 0.82
CA LEU A 222 -16.54 -14.78 1.02
C LEU A 222 -17.29 -15.98 1.62
N GLY A 223 -16.92 -17.21 1.28
CA GLY A 223 -17.51 -18.44 1.83
C GLY A 223 -17.27 -18.57 3.33
N VAL A 224 -16.03 -18.36 3.78
CA VAL A 224 -15.66 -18.35 5.20
C VAL A 224 -16.32 -17.17 5.93
N ALA A 225 -16.41 -16.00 5.32
CA ALA A 225 -17.16 -14.87 5.89
C ALA A 225 -18.63 -15.22 6.15
N ASN A 226 -19.28 -15.86 5.17
CA ASN A 226 -20.67 -16.28 5.29
C ASN A 226 -20.87 -17.35 6.38
N LEU A 227 -19.95 -18.33 6.47
CA LEU A 227 -19.94 -19.34 7.53
C LEU A 227 -19.90 -18.69 8.93
N LEU A 228 -19.12 -17.61 9.08
CA LEU A 228 -18.95 -16.88 10.33
C LEU A 228 -20.03 -15.80 10.56
N GLY A 229 -21.00 -15.64 9.66
CA GLY A 229 -22.05 -14.64 9.76
C GLY A 229 -21.59 -13.19 9.52
N LEU A 230 -20.47 -13.03 8.80
CA LEU A 230 -19.82 -11.74 8.50
C LEU A 230 -20.04 -11.33 7.03
N GLY A 231 -21.16 -11.72 6.43
CA GLY A 231 -21.39 -11.69 4.98
C GLY A 231 -20.93 -10.41 4.27
N ASN A 232 -20.55 -10.57 3.00
CA ASN A 232 -19.91 -9.55 2.16
C ASN A 232 -18.55 -9.04 2.68
N SER A 233 -17.84 -9.83 3.47
CA SER A 233 -16.45 -9.54 3.86
C SER A 233 -15.49 -10.44 3.10
N GLU A 234 -14.41 -9.88 2.58
CA GLU A 234 -13.36 -10.63 1.89
C GLU A 234 -12.04 -9.86 1.96
N ALA A 235 -10.91 -10.57 2.04
CA ALA A 235 -9.61 -9.94 1.89
C ALA A 235 -9.50 -9.25 0.53
N VAL A 236 -8.96 -8.04 0.51
CA VAL A 236 -8.67 -7.38 -0.77
C VAL A 236 -7.67 -8.22 -1.55
N MET A 237 -6.75 -8.90 -0.87
CA MET A 237 -5.81 -9.82 -1.51
C MET A 237 -6.43 -11.15 -1.98
N GLN A 238 -7.71 -11.44 -1.73
CA GLN A 238 -8.36 -12.61 -2.32
C GLN A 238 -8.49 -12.40 -3.84
N GLN A 239 -7.97 -13.32 -4.65
CA GLN A 239 -8.15 -13.24 -6.09
C GLN A 239 -9.59 -13.59 -6.47
N GLY A 240 -10.23 -12.76 -7.30
CA GLY A 240 -11.53 -13.12 -7.91
C GLY A 240 -12.56 -12.01 -8.10
N ILE A 241 -12.16 -10.74 -8.12
CA ILE A 241 -13.09 -9.61 -8.32
C ILE A 241 -14.01 -9.82 -9.54
N SER A 242 -15.27 -9.39 -9.42
CA SER A 242 -16.26 -9.47 -10.49
C SER A 242 -16.72 -8.11 -11.00
N THR A 243 -17.37 -8.05 -12.17
CA THR A 243 -17.94 -6.80 -12.68
C THR A 243 -19.09 -6.31 -11.80
N GLY A 244 -19.26 -4.99 -11.69
CA GLY A 244 -20.25 -4.36 -10.81
C GLY A 244 -19.90 -4.41 -9.32
N GLU A 245 -18.72 -4.91 -8.97
CA GLU A 245 -18.24 -5.02 -7.60
C GLU A 245 -17.33 -3.85 -7.23
N ALA A 246 -17.50 -3.31 -6.02
CA ALA A 246 -16.52 -2.45 -5.38
C ALA A 246 -16.02 -3.08 -4.08
N GLN A 247 -14.70 -3.08 -3.88
CA GLN A 247 -13.99 -3.56 -2.71
C GLN A 247 -12.82 -2.62 -2.38
N ARG A 248 -13.14 -1.47 -1.79
CA ARG A 248 -12.22 -0.33 -1.62
C ARG A 248 -11.66 -0.15 -0.21
N THR A 249 -11.92 -1.10 0.69
CA THR A 249 -11.44 -1.06 2.08
C THR A 249 -10.83 -2.40 2.47
N LEU A 250 -9.80 -2.34 3.32
CA LEU A 250 -9.04 -3.52 3.75
C LEU A 250 -9.83 -4.38 4.73
N SER A 251 -9.64 -5.69 4.65
CA SER A 251 -10.07 -6.62 5.68
C SER A 251 -9.05 -6.69 6.83
N PRO A 252 -9.40 -7.34 7.95
CA PRO A 252 -8.43 -7.65 9.01
C PRO A 252 -7.23 -8.48 8.55
N ASP A 253 -7.39 -9.40 7.60
CA ASP A 253 -6.31 -10.25 7.09
C ASP A 253 -5.26 -9.41 6.33
N ASP A 254 -5.70 -8.52 5.45
CA ASP A 254 -4.81 -7.61 4.69
C ASP A 254 -3.95 -6.75 5.63
N VAL A 255 -4.62 -6.09 6.60
CA VAL A 255 -3.96 -5.21 7.57
C VAL A 255 -2.99 -5.99 8.46
N ALA A 256 -3.40 -7.18 8.90
CA ALA A 256 -2.56 -8.01 9.74
C ALA A 256 -1.30 -8.42 8.97
N THR A 257 -1.42 -8.92 7.75
CA THR A 257 -0.30 -9.35 6.88
C THR A 257 0.74 -8.27 6.67
N LEU A 258 0.31 -7.03 6.43
CA LEU A 258 1.24 -5.93 6.27
C LEU A 258 1.90 -5.51 7.61
N ARG A 259 1.11 -5.38 8.68
CA ARG A 259 1.63 -5.02 10.03
C ARG A 259 2.64 -6.01 10.55
N LEU A 260 2.49 -7.23 10.12
CA LEU A 260 3.40 -8.27 10.43
C LEU A 260 4.75 -8.08 9.74
N ALA A 261 4.80 -7.80 8.43
CA ALA A 261 6.07 -7.46 7.79
C ALA A 261 6.70 -6.22 8.46
N MET A 262 5.86 -5.27 8.87
CA MET A 262 6.24 -4.08 9.65
C MET A 262 6.86 -4.38 11.02
N SER A 263 6.72 -5.60 11.56
CA SER A 263 7.47 -6.05 12.76
C SER A 263 8.94 -6.41 12.48
N GLY A 264 9.38 -6.21 11.24
CA GLY A 264 10.78 -6.27 10.87
C GLY A 264 11.35 -7.67 10.65
N PHE A 265 12.67 -7.78 10.65
CA PHE A 265 13.42 -9.01 10.41
C PHE A 265 13.41 -9.97 11.61
N ASP A 266 13.24 -9.48 12.83
CA ASP A 266 13.06 -10.37 13.98
C ASP A 266 11.61 -10.87 14.10
N GLY A 267 10.68 -10.17 13.44
CA GLY A 267 9.26 -10.48 13.40
C GLY A 267 8.53 -10.16 14.69
N LEU A 268 9.13 -9.42 15.62
CA LEU A 268 8.59 -9.08 16.93
C LEU A 268 8.27 -7.59 16.96
N ALA A 269 7.01 -7.24 17.23
CA ALA A 269 6.63 -5.83 17.28
C ALA A 269 7.18 -5.15 18.55
N GLY A 270 7.39 -3.84 18.46
CA GLY A 270 7.96 -3.00 19.50
C GLY A 270 9.46 -3.17 19.66
N THR A 271 10.18 -3.62 18.63
CA THR A 271 11.63 -3.75 18.63
C THR A 271 12.27 -2.66 17.75
N ALA A 272 13.59 -2.75 17.53
CA ALA A 272 14.35 -1.68 16.90
C ALA A 272 14.26 -1.67 15.36
N ASP A 273 13.76 -2.76 14.76
CA ASP A 273 13.65 -2.93 13.31
C ASP A 273 12.20 -2.85 12.80
N ASP A 274 11.24 -2.56 13.68
CA ASP A 274 9.86 -2.17 13.37
C ASP A 274 9.79 -0.94 12.46
N TYR A 275 8.99 -1.01 11.41
CA TYR A 275 8.78 0.13 10.51
C TYR A 275 7.30 0.43 10.27
N THR A 276 7.03 1.62 9.73
CA THR A 276 5.74 1.94 9.12
C THR A 276 5.93 2.22 7.65
N VAL A 277 4.98 1.82 6.81
CA VAL A 277 4.99 2.17 5.38
C VAL A 277 4.05 3.34 5.14
N VAL A 278 4.48 4.28 4.31
CA VAL A 278 3.68 5.39 3.80
C VAL A 278 3.83 5.42 2.28
N LEU A 279 2.71 5.24 1.59
CA LEU A 279 2.63 5.39 0.15
C LEU A 279 2.43 6.86 -0.23
N GLU A 280 3.21 7.34 -1.19
CA GLU A 280 3.15 8.72 -1.67
C GLU A 280 2.91 8.74 -3.18
N PHE A 281 1.93 9.53 -3.61
CA PHE A 281 1.67 9.67 -5.04
C PHE A 281 2.69 10.62 -5.67
N ALA A 282 3.43 10.14 -6.67
CA ALA A 282 4.49 10.87 -7.35
C ALA A 282 4.04 11.50 -8.68
N GLY A 283 2.76 11.36 -9.05
CA GLY A 283 2.24 11.86 -10.32
C GLY A 283 2.69 11.03 -11.54
N PRO A 284 2.67 11.60 -12.75
CA PRO A 284 3.16 10.94 -13.95
C PRO A 284 4.70 10.89 -13.95
N THR A 285 5.26 9.71 -13.67
CA THR A 285 6.71 9.47 -13.61
C THR A 285 7.03 7.98 -13.73
N ASP A 286 8.18 7.67 -14.34
CA ASP A 286 8.72 6.31 -14.43
C ASP A 286 9.76 6.01 -13.32
N ASP A 287 10.11 7.02 -12.52
CA ASP A 287 11.14 6.96 -11.47
C ASP A 287 10.60 6.57 -10.09
N ALA A 288 9.29 6.32 -9.96
CA ALA A 288 8.68 5.89 -8.70
C ALA A 288 9.07 4.45 -8.32
N ASP A 289 8.96 4.12 -7.03
CA ASP A 289 9.20 2.76 -6.51
C ASP A 289 8.20 1.75 -7.09
N ILE A 290 6.95 2.19 -7.27
CA ILE A 290 5.86 1.46 -7.91
C ILE A 290 5.35 2.30 -9.09
N VAL A 291 5.40 1.74 -10.31
CA VAL A 291 4.91 2.44 -11.52
C VAL A 291 3.70 1.73 -12.12
N LEU A 292 2.63 2.47 -12.38
CA LEU A 292 1.39 1.98 -12.98
C LEU A 292 1.42 2.15 -14.49
N HIS A 293 1.08 1.10 -15.24
CA HIS A 293 1.11 1.05 -16.70
C HIS A 293 -0.24 0.56 -17.24
N PHE A 294 -0.67 1.13 -18.36
CA PHE A 294 -1.59 0.44 -19.26
C PHE A 294 -0.76 -0.28 -20.34
N ASP A 295 -0.63 -1.59 -20.21
CA ASP A 295 0.17 -2.42 -21.12
C ASP A 295 -0.48 -3.80 -21.31
N ASN A 296 -0.97 -4.04 -22.52
CA ASN A 296 -1.65 -5.28 -22.88
C ASN A 296 -0.69 -6.45 -23.14
N GLU A 297 0.61 -6.19 -23.33
CA GLU A 297 1.61 -7.23 -23.58
C GLU A 297 2.06 -7.89 -22.29
N GLU A 298 2.03 -7.15 -21.17
CA GLU A 298 2.53 -7.60 -19.87
C GLU A 298 1.48 -8.29 -18.98
N THR A 299 0.17 -8.13 -19.25
CA THR A 299 -0.88 -8.76 -18.43
C THR A 299 -2.13 -9.21 -19.19
N THR A 300 -2.80 -10.22 -18.65
CA THR A 300 -4.11 -10.72 -19.12
C THR A 300 -5.30 -10.05 -18.44
N PHE A 301 -5.10 -9.26 -17.38
CA PHE A 301 -6.14 -8.46 -16.73
C PHE A 301 -5.53 -7.27 -15.98
N ALA A 302 -4.96 -7.54 -14.81
CA ALA A 302 -4.08 -6.67 -14.04
C ALA A 302 -3.06 -7.54 -13.31
N ALA A 303 -1.86 -7.03 -13.05
CA ALA A 303 -0.84 -7.72 -12.28
C ALA A 303 0.23 -6.75 -11.76
N CYS A 304 0.68 -6.95 -10.52
CA CYS A 304 1.91 -6.38 -10.00
C CYS A 304 3.09 -7.34 -10.24
N GLU A 305 4.14 -6.82 -10.87
CA GLU A 305 5.44 -7.46 -10.96
C GLU A 305 6.45 -6.77 -10.05
N ILE A 306 7.20 -7.57 -9.29
CA ILE A 306 8.21 -7.06 -8.36
C ILE A 306 9.61 -7.57 -8.71
N GLN A 307 10.59 -6.73 -8.43
CA GLN A 307 11.99 -7.13 -8.24
C GLN A 307 12.29 -7.08 -6.74
N ALA A 308 13.02 -8.05 -6.22
CA ALA A 308 13.37 -8.10 -4.80
C ALA A 308 14.75 -8.73 -4.57
N VAL A 309 15.34 -8.40 -3.43
CA VAL A 309 16.60 -8.97 -2.94
C VAL A 309 16.39 -9.59 -1.57
N GLU A 310 17.18 -10.61 -1.22
CA GLU A 310 17.15 -11.27 0.08
C GLU A 310 18.29 -10.75 0.98
N PRO A 311 18.09 -9.65 1.75
CA PRO A 311 19.12 -9.14 2.66
C PRO A 311 19.38 -10.07 3.86
N ARG A 312 18.41 -10.93 4.20
CA ARG A 312 18.48 -11.90 5.29
C ARG A 312 17.68 -13.15 4.90
N PRO A 313 18.12 -14.37 5.26
CA PRO A 313 17.40 -15.59 4.91
C PRO A 313 15.91 -15.54 5.26
N GLY A 314 15.05 -15.81 4.28
CA GLY A 314 13.58 -15.77 4.41
C GLY A 314 12.96 -14.37 4.40
N HIS A 315 13.77 -13.31 4.30
CA HIS A 315 13.28 -11.93 4.24
C HIS A 315 13.71 -11.28 2.94
N PHE A 316 12.73 -10.85 2.15
CA PHE A 316 12.92 -10.20 0.87
C PHE A 316 12.56 -8.72 0.98
N VAL A 317 13.27 -7.86 0.28
CA VAL A 317 12.96 -6.44 0.19
C VAL A 317 12.73 -6.12 -1.28
N ILE A 318 11.56 -5.58 -1.59
CA ILE A 318 11.22 -5.11 -2.94
C ILE A 318 12.19 -3.97 -3.30
N THR A 319 12.70 -4.00 -4.52
CA THR A 319 13.56 -2.94 -5.07
C THR A 319 12.85 -2.14 -6.15
N ARG A 320 11.80 -2.71 -6.77
CA ARG A 320 10.96 -2.07 -7.77
C ARG A 320 9.65 -2.84 -7.93
N GLY A 321 8.54 -2.13 -8.11
CA GLY A 321 7.24 -2.67 -8.49
C GLY A 321 6.75 -2.04 -9.79
N ASN A 322 6.07 -2.82 -10.63
CA ASN A 322 5.30 -2.32 -11.76
C ASN A 322 3.91 -2.95 -11.71
N ILE A 323 2.87 -2.13 -11.81
CA ILE A 323 1.49 -2.60 -11.91
C ILE A 323 1.06 -2.41 -13.35
N PHE A 324 0.64 -3.48 -14.00
CA PHE A 324 0.13 -3.45 -15.37
C PHE A 324 -1.37 -3.65 -15.35
N PHE A 325 -2.08 -2.86 -16.17
CA PHE A 325 -3.50 -3.01 -16.47
C PHE A 325 -3.68 -3.19 -17.97
N ARG A 326 -4.64 -4.02 -18.37
CA ARG A 326 -5.09 -4.05 -19.76
C ARG A 326 -5.95 -2.84 -20.10
N ASP A 327 -5.75 -2.25 -21.27
CA ASP A 327 -6.53 -1.09 -21.75
C ASP A 327 -7.89 -1.48 -22.37
N ASP A 328 -8.08 -2.75 -22.74
CA ASP A 328 -9.28 -3.28 -23.40
C ASP A 328 -10.36 -3.78 -22.42
N VAL A 329 -10.08 -3.69 -21.12
CA VAL A 329 -11.02 -3.98 -20.05
C VAL A 329 -11.94 -2.77 -19.82
N ALA A 330 -13.23 -3.04 -19.60
CA ALA A 330 -14.21 -2.02 -19.28
C ALA A 330 -14.02 -1.53 -17.83
N TRP A 331 -13.11 -0.57 -17.64
CA TRP A 331 -12.81 0.02 -16.34
C TRP A 331 -13.81 1.10 -15.93
N PHE A 332 -14.34 0.96 -14.71
CA PHE A 332 -14.96 2.04 -13.97
C PHE A 332 -13.89 2.75 -13.14
N PHE A 333 -13.73 4.06 -13.36
CA PHE A 333 -12.85 4.90 -12.55
C PHE A 333 -13.69 5.69 -11.57
N ASN A 334 -13.57 5.39 -10.28
CA ASN A 334 -14.28 6.08 -9.23
C ASN A 334 -13.92 7.59 -9.24
N PRO A 335 -14.86 8.50 -9.53
CA PRO A 335 -14.57 9.93 -9.57
C PRO A 335 -14.62 10.58 -8.19
N GLU A 336 -15.12 9.87 -7.18
CA GLU A 336 -15.29 10.37 -5.83
C GLU A 336 -14.04 10.07 -5.00
N GLN A 337 -13.33 11.13 -4.60
CA GLN A 337 -12.14 10.98 -3.78
C GLN A 337 -12.47 10.91 -2.29
N ALA A 338 -11.75 10.06 -1.57
CA ALA A 338 -11.74 9.95 -0.12
C ALA A 338 -11.06 11.16 0.54
N GLY A 339 -11.75 12.31 0.55
CA GLY A 339 -11.64 13.34 1.61
C GLY A 339 -10.32 14.11 1.79
N GLY A 340 -9.56 14.41 0.73
CA GLY A 340 -8.34 15.26 0.80
C GLY A 340 -8.59 16.76 0.53
N PRO A 341 -7.78 17.69 1.08
CA PRO A 341 -7.82 19.12 0.73
C PRO A 341 -7.21 19.37 -0.66
N PRO A 342 -7.65 20.37 -1.44
CA PRO A 342 -6.99 20.76 -2.70
C PRO A 342 -5.47 20.88 -2.57
N MET A 343 -4.74 20.44 -3.60
CA MET A 343 -3.29 20.41 -3.65
C MET A 343 -2.79 21.25 -4.83
N PRO A 344 -2.59 22.56 -4.63
CA PRO A 344 -1.85 23.39 -5.57
C PRO A 344 -0.36 23.05 -5.53
N GLU A 345 0.31 23.09 -6.68
CA GLU A 345 1.77 22.95 -6.80
C GLU A 345 2.31 24.01 -7.77
N VAL A 346 3.56 24.42 -7.55
CA VAL A 346 4.28 25.36 -8.41
C VAL A 346 5.68 24.86 -8.75
N PHE A 347 6.07 25.07 -10.01
CA PHE A 347 7.34 24.60 -10.55
C PHE A 347 8.14 25.74 -11.17
N ALA A 348 9.46 25.65 -11.05
CA ALA A 348 10.41 26.48 -11.80
C ALA A 348 11.32 25.58 -12.62
N ASN A 349 11.34 25.77 -13.94
CA ASN A 349 12.07 24.91 -14.89
C ASN A 349 11.80 23.42 -14.65
N ARG A 350 10.52 23.08 -14.41
CA ARG A 350 9.97 21.74 -14.12
C ARG A 350 10.33 21.15 -12.75
N LEU A 351 11.08 21.87 -11.92
CA LEU A 351 11.46 21.46 -10.56
C LEU A 351 10.51 22.07 -9.52
N SER A 352 10.16 21.30 -8.48
CA SER A 352 9.46 21.78 -7.28
C SER A 352 10.45 22.14 -6.17
N GLY A 353 10.00 22.92 -5.18
CA GLY A 353 10.78 23.30 -4.00
C GLY A 353 11.86 24.35 -4.28
N SER A 354 12.89 24.06 -5.08
CA SER A 354 13.93 25.04 -5.41
C SER A 354 14.57 24.87 -6.79
N ALA A 355 14.93 25.97 -7.44
CA ALA A 355 15.67 26.01 -8.69
C ALA A 355 16.77 27.08 -8.68
N THR A 356 17.88 26.85 -9.37
CA THR A 356 18.88 27.88 -9.69
C THR A 356 18.83 28.15 -11.19
N VAL A 357 18.75 29.43 -11.57
CA VAL A 357 18.59 29.83 -12.98
C VAL A 357 19.63 30.89 -13.30
N SER A 358 20.42 30.68 -14.36
CA SER A 358 21.34 31.71 -14.85
C SER A 358 20.57 32.79 -15.62
N GLN A 359 21.02 34.04 -15.57
CA GLN A 359 20.50 35.13 -16.42
C GLN A 359 20.61 34.84 -17.92
N ARG A 360 21.40 33.84 -18.33
CA ARG A 360 21.51 33.40 -19.73
C ARG A 360 20.44 32.39 -20.14
N GLU A 361 19.67 31.88 -19.20
CA GLU A 361 18.68 30.84 -19.40
C GLU A 361 17.26 31.40 -19.55
N HIS A 362 16.34 30.50 -19.89
CA HIS A 362 14.91 30.76 -19.78
C HIS A 362 14.41 30.34 -18.40
N LEU A 363 13.48 31.13 -17.88
CA LEU A 363 12.66 30.78 -16.73
C LEU A 363 11.27 30.37 -17.23
N LEU A 364 10.91 29.12 -16.96
CA LEU A 364 9.58 28.57 -17.10
C LEU A 364 8.98 28.42 -15.70
N LEU A 365 7.85 29.07 -15.46
CA LEU A 365 7.02 28.84 -14.27
C LEU A 365 5.74 28.11 -14.69
N GLU A 366 5.43 27.03 -13.99
CA GLU A 366 4.23 26.23 -14.20
C GLU A 366 3.48 26.07 -12.88
N VAL A 367 2.16 25.94 -12.94
CA VAL A 367 1.33 25.57 -11.79
C VAL A 367 0.48 24.35 -12.12
N SER A 368 0.23 23.51 -11.14
CA SER A 368 -0.80 22.48 -11.22
C SER A 368 -1.73 22.60 -10.02
N LEU A 369 -2.97 22.18 -10.20
CA LEU A 369 -3.94 22.08 -9.12
C LEU A 369 -4.61 20.73 -9.23
N PHE A 370 -4.50 19.96 -8.16
CA PHE A 370 -5.41 18.86 -7.95
C PHE A 370 -6.51 19.29 -6.97
N PRO A 371 -7.78 19.39 -7.38
CA PRO A 371 -8.82 20.00 -6.56
C PRO A 371 -9.27 19.11 -5.38
N ASN A 372 -8.82 17.86 -5.34
CA ASN A 372 -9.21 16.84 -4.39
C ASN A 372 -10.74 16.77 -4.12
N ALA A 373 -11.18 16.65 -2.85
CA ALA A 373 -12.58 16.70 -2.43
C ALA A 373 -13.23 18.10 -2.63
N GLY A 374 -12.46 19.05 -3.14
CA GLY A 374 -12.90 20.38 -3.52
C GLY A 374 -13.42 20.48 -4.94
N LEU A 375 -13.32 19.45 -5.80
CA LEU A 375 -13.73 19.52 -7.21
C LEU A 375 -15.12 20.19 -7.38
N ASN A 376 -15.19 21.17 -8.26
CA ASN A 376 -16.38 22.01 -8.54
C ASN A 376 -16.85 22.92 -7.40
N LYS A 377 -16.21 22.92 -6.22
CA LYS A 377 -16.51 23.91 -5.19
C LYS A 377 -15.95 25.28 -5.61
N PRO A 378 -16.66 26.39 -5.35
CA PRO A 378 -16.14 27.73 -5.60
C PRO A 378 -14.83 27.99 -4.85
N ALA A 379 -13.84 28.58 -5.52
CA ALA A 379 -12.54 28.94 -4.99
C ALA A 379 -11.95 30.18 -5.67
N ASP A 380 -11.10 30.90 -4.94
CA ASP A 380 -10.20 31.92 -5.47
C ASP A 380 -8.77 31.39 -5.66
N TYR A 381 -8.13 31.80 -6.75
CA TYR A 381 -6.80 31.37 -7.14
C TYR A 381 -5.88 32.58 -7.15
N TRP A 382 -4.64 32.35 -6.69
CA TRP A 382 -3.66 33.41 -6.51
C TRP A 382 -2.28 32.91 -6.86
N VAL A 383 -1.51 33.72 -7.59
CA VAL A 383 -0.08 33.48 -7.76
C VAL A 383 0.68 34.72 -7.33
N ARG A 384 1.53 34.56 -6.33
CA ARG A 384 2.34 35.62 -5.73
C ARG A 384 3.81 35.36 -6.00
N ALA A 385 4.52 36.35 -6.52
CA ALA A 385 5.98 36.33 -6.66
C ALA A 385 6.60 37.40 -5.76
N VAL A 386 7.40 36.96 -4.77
CA VAL A 386 8.27 37.84 -3.99
C VAL A 386 9.62 37.88 -4.69
N THR A 387 10.09 39.07 -5.04
CA THR A 387 11.30 39.29 -5.84
C THR A 387 12.19 40.33 -5.18
N PRO A 388 13.45 40.50 -5.62
CA PRO A 388 14.32 41.58 -5.16
C PRO A 388 13.77 42.99 -5.42
N MET A 389 12.81 43.14 -6.35
CA MET A 389 12.18 44.43 -6.71
C MET A 389 10.84 44.69 -5.99
N GLY A 390 10.38 43.74 -5.18
CA GLY A 390 9.10 43.79 -4.47
C GLY A 390 8.17 42.64 -4.82
N VAL A 391 6.90 42.81 -4.48
CA VAL A 391 5.85 41.79 -4.64
C VAL A 391 5.09 41.99 -5.94
N PHE A 392 4.91 40.90 -6.68
CA PHE A 392 4.15 40.82 -7.91
C PHE A 392 3.06 39.77 -7.78
N TRP A 393 1.96 39.98 -8.49
CA TRP A 393 0.83 39.06 -8.53
C TRP A 393 0.46 38.78 -9.97
N LEU A 394 0.10 37.53 -10.28
CA LEU A 394 -0.42 37.16 -11.59
C LEU A 394 -1.88 37.61 -11.71
N ASN A 395 -2.19 38.45 -12.68
CA ASN A 395 -3.56 38.89 -12.94
C ASN A 395 -4.31 37.91 -13.87
N GLU A 396 -5.61 38.14 -14.07
CA GLU A 396 -6.49 37.36 -14.98
C GLU A 396 -6.02 37.29 -16.45
N ARG A 397 -5.04 38.10 -16.85
CA ARG A 397 -4.43 38.10 -18.19
C ARG A 397 -3.12 37.32 -18.25
N PHE A 398 -2.76 36.61 -17.17
CA PHE A 398 -1.49 35.92 -17.00
C PHE A 398 -0.28 36.87 -17.08
N GLU A 399 -0.42 38.08 -16.54
CA GLU A 399 0.66 39.06 -16.44
C GLU A 399 1.01 39.31 -14.97
N PHE A 400 2.31 39.27 -14.63
CA PHE A 400 2.77 39.66 -13.30
C PHE A 400 2.75 41.18 -13.15
N VAL A 401 1.90 41.68 -12.25
CA VAL A 401 1.76 43.10 -11.94
C VAL A 401 2.28 43.40 -10.53
N ARG A 402 3.04 44.48 -10.38
CA ARG A 402 3.54 44.92 -9.06
C ARG A 402 2.38 45.46 -8.24
N SER A 403 2.16 44.90 -7.05
CA SER A 403 1.09 45.35 -6.16
C SER A 403 1.37 44.94 -4.72
N ASP A 404 1.11 45.86 -3.79
CA ASP A 404 1.15 45.59 -2.35
C ASP A 404 -0.17 44.96 -1.86
N GLN A 405 -1.22 44.97 -2.68
CA GLN A 405 -2.50 44.29 -2.45
C GLN A 405 -2.58 43.02 -3.29
N ALA A 406 -3.23 41.99 -2.76
CA ALA A 406 -3.46 40.74 -3.48
C ALA A 406 -4.26 40.98 -4.76
N VAL A 407 -3.80 40.38 -5.87
CA VAL A 407 -4.51 40.40 -7.16
C VAL A 407 -4.87 38.96 -7.51
N ARG A 408 -6.17 38.73 -7.68
CA ARG A 408 -6.73 37.42 -8.00
C ARG A 408 -6.43 37.05 -9.45
N VAL A 409 -5.98 35.82 -9.71
CA VAL A 409 -5.81 35.31 -11.09
C VAL A 409 -7.11 34.76 -11.64
N TYR A 410 -7.87 34.04 -10.80
CA TYR A 410 -9.12 33.41 -11.20
C TYR A 410 -10.05 33.24 -9.99
N GLY A 411 -11.36 33.36 -10.21
CA GLY A 411 -12.41 33.00 -9.25
C GLY A 411 -13.41 32.09 -9.97
N GLY A 412 -13.69 30.94 -9.39
CA GLY A 412 -14.58 29.94 -9.98
C GLY A 412 -14.39 28.55 -9.39
N PRO A 413 -14.92 27.50 -10.02
CA PRO A 413 -14.81 26.15 -9.47
C PRO A 413 -13.35 25.70 -9.35
N LEU A 414 -13.07 24.92 -8.30
CA LEU A 414 -11.89 24.08 -8.21
C LEU A 414 -11.89 23.09 -9.37
N ILE A 415 -10.92 23.23 -10.26
CA ILE A 415 -10.73 22.38 -11.44
C ILE A 415 -9.35 21.74 -11.39
N PHE A 416 -9.20 20.65 -12.14
CA PHE A 416 -7.90 20.09 -12.40
C PHE A 416 -7.09 21.01 -13.32
N ILE A 417 -5.89 21.40 -12.89
CA ILE A 417 -4.92 22.15 -13.69
C ILE A 417 -3.68 21.27 -13.84
N ASP A 418 -3.33 20.94 -15.07
CA ASP A 418 -2.15 20.16 -15.40
C ASP A 418 -1.06 21.06 -15.96
N ARG A 419 0.04 21.23 -15.19
CA ARG A 419 1.25 22.01 -15.52
C ARG A 419 0.99 23.18 -16.46
N LEU A 420 0.13 24.11 -16.04
CA LEU A 420 -0.20 25.30 -16.82
C LEU A 420 1.00 26.26 -16.80
N PRO A 421 1.62 26.59 -17.94
CA PRO A 421 2.68 27.59 -17.98
C PRO A 421 2.12 28.97 -17.67
N ILE A 422 2.61 29.60 -16.61
CA ILE A 422 2.22 30.96 -16.18
C ILE A 422 3.28 32.00 -16.48
N LEU A 423 4.52 31.58 -16.77
CA LEU A 423 5.58 32.41 -17.31
C LEU A 423 6.50 31.55 -18.17
N ASN A 424 6.87 32.03 -19.35
CA ASN A 424 7.95 31.46 -20.13
C ASN A 424 8.72 32.59 -20.80
N GLY A 425 9.89 32.93 -20.23
CA GLY A 425 10.65 34.09 -20.68
C GLY A 425 12.12 34.01 -20.33
N SER A 426 12.93 34.88 -20.93
CA SER A 426 14.35 34.97 -20.62
C SER A 426 14.58 35.51 -19.21
N ALA A 427 15.50 34.90 -18.46
CA ALA A 427 15.94 35.40 -17.16
C ALA A 427 16.89 36.60 -17.26
N SER A 428 17.32 37.00 -18.45
CA SER A 428 18.32 38.06 -18.68
C SER A 428 17.89 39.44 -18.16
N GLY A 429 16.59 39.69 -18.04
CA GLY A 429 16.04 40.93 -17.48
C GLY A 429 15.73 40.87 -15.98
N LEU A 430 15.91 39.71 -15.33
CA LEU A 430 15.61 39.54 -13.91
C LEU A 430 16.82 39.95 -13.06
N PRO A 431 16.64 40.77 -12.01
CA PRO A 431 17.68 41.01 -11.01
C PRO A 431 18.28 39.72 -10.44
N LEU A 432 19.57 39.79 -10.08
CA LEU A 432 20.19 38.72 -9.31
C LEU A 432 19.57 38.65 -7.91
N GLY A 433 19.39 37.45 -7.38
CA GLY A 433 18.90 37.23 -6.03
C GLY A 433 17.88 36.13 -5.91
N GLU A 434 17.22 36.10 -4.75
CA GLU A 434 16.23 35.11 -4.38
C GLU A 434 14.82 35.57 -4.76
N TYR A 435 14.05 34.63 -5.29
CA TYR A 435 12.67 34.79 -5.69
C TYR A 435 11.87 33.66 -5.06
N ARG A 436 10.72 33.96 -4.49
CA ARG A 436 9.75 32.95 -4.04
C ARG A 436 8.47 33.12 -4.82
N VAL A 437 8.05 32.08 -5.53
CA VAL A 437 6.75 32.05 -6.21
C VAL A 437 5.83 31.11 -5.45
N THR A 438 4.63 31.56 -5.11
CA THR A 438 3.62 30.82 -4.37
C THR A 438 2.36 30.73 -5.23
N PHE A 439 1.83 29.51 -5.40
CA PHE A 439 0.49 29.29 -5.94
C PHE A 439 -0.43 28.91 -4.78
N ALA A 440 -1.49 29.70 -4.58
CA ALA A 440 -2.45 29.53 -3.51
C ALA A 440 -3.87 29.43 -4.04
N VAL A 441 -4.69 28.64 -3.36
CA VAL A 441 -6.08 28.37 -3.68
C VAL A 441 -6.90 28.40 -2.40
N ASP A 442 -8.00 29.13 -2.43
CA ASP A 442 -8.90 29.29 -1.28
C ASP A 442 -10.00 28.25 -1.28
N ASN A 443 -10.66 28.08 -0.13
CA ASN A 443 -11.76 27.12 0.04
C ASN A 443 -13.16 27.76 -0.17
N ASN A 444 -13.18 29.01 -0.63
CA ASN A 444 -14.32 29.87 -0.90
C ASN A 444 -14.01 30.78 -2.12
N GLU A 445 -15.05 31.42 -2.66
CA GLU A 445 -14.92 32.42 -3.74
C GLU A 445 -15.49 33.75 -3.24
N ASP A 446 -14.71 34.50 -2.46
CA ASP A 446 -15.13 35.79 -1.85
C ASP A 446 -14.27 36.98 -2.28
N GLY A 447 -13.22 36.74 -3.07
CA GLY A 447 -12.30 37.76 -3.57
C GLY A 447 -11.26 38.20 -2.55
N LEU A 448 -11.14 37.53 -1.41
CA LEU A 448 -10.13 37.78 -0.39
C LEU A 448 -9.10 36.64 -0.41
N LEU A 449 -7.83 36.98 -0.24
CA LEU A 449 -6.77 35.97 -0.16
C LEU A 449 -6.78 35.36 1.25
N ASP A 450 -7.19 34.10 1.34
CA ASP A 450 -7.08 33.30 2.56
C ASP A 450 -5.80 32.47 2.60
N GLY A 451 -5.34 31.99 1.43
CA GLY A 451 -4.24 31.05 1.29
C GLY A 451 -4.55 29.68 1.89
N SER A 452 -5.80 29.20 1.76
CA SER A 452 -6.27 27.96 2.43
C SER A 452 -5.42 26.74 2.07
N PHE A 453 -5.00 26.65 0.81
CA PHE A 453 -4.07 25.65 0.29
C PHE A 453 -3.03 26.35 -0.55
N GLN A 454 -1.75 26.00 -0.42
CA GLN A 454 -0.69 26.64 -1.19
C GLN A 454 0.57 25.79 -1.28
N ASP A 455 1.33 26.04 -2.34
CA ASP A 455 2.70 25.53 -2.51
C ASP A 455 3.63 26.68 -2.96
N SER A 456 4.94 26.51 -2.79
CA SER A 456 5.93 27.50 -3.17
C SER A 456 7.21 26.90 -3.73
N VAL A 457 7.80 27.60 -4.70
CA VAL A 457 9.12 27.30 -5.25
C VAL A 457 10.07 28.48 -5.01
N GLU A 458 11.26 28.16 -4.53
CA GLU A 458 12.39 29.08 -4.39
C GLU A 458 13.21 29.11 -5.68
N ILE A 459 13.61 30.29 -6.13
CA ILE A 459 14.41 30.46 -7.34
C ILE A 459 15.56 31.40 -7.02
N VAL A 460 16.78 30.95 -7.29
CA VAL A 460 17.97 31.78 -7.17
C VAL A 460 18.45 32.16 -8.57
N VAL A 461 18.37 33.44 -8.90
CA VAL A 461 18.88 33.97 -10.17
C VAL A 461 20.35 34.37 -10.01
N VAL A 462 21.20 33.73 -10.81
CA VAL A 462 22.66 33.92 -10.81
C VAL A 462 23.15 34.46 -12.17
N PRO A 463 24.38 35.01 -12.26
CA PRO A 463 24.91 35.59 -13.49
C PRO A 463 24.95 34.67 -14.74
#